data_AF-A0A963FVE2-F1
#
_entry.id   AF-A0A963FVE2-F1
#
_cell.length_a   1.000
_cell.length_b   1.000
_cell.length_c   1.000
_cell.angle_alpha   90.00
_cell.angle_beta   90.00
_cell.angle_gamma   90.00
#
_symmetry.space_group_name_H-M   'P 1'
#
loop_
_entity.id
_entity.type
_entity.pdbx_description
1 polymer ?
#
loop_
_entity_poly.entity_id
_entity_poly.type
_entity_poly.pdbx_seq_one_letter_code
_entity_poly.pdbx_strand_id
1 'polypeptide(L)'
;KGDNHDQDAGIKIVLRAMEQPLREIVANAGDEPSVVVNKVMEGQGNFGFNAATGEYGDMVEMGVLDPTKVTRTALQNAASVAGLMLTTDCMVGELAEDKAAGGMPPGMDMGGMGGMGGMGM
;
A
#
# COMPACT_ATOMS: atom_id res chain seq x y z
N LYS A 1 -12.00 3.30 -24.45
CA LYS A 1 -12.53 2.00 -24.94
C LYS A 1 -11.35 1.22 -25.48
N GLY A 2 -11.23 -0.05 -25.14
CA GLY A 2 -10.18 -0.95 -25.63
C GLY A 2 -10.61 -1.69 -26.89
N ASP A 3 -9.72 -2.56 -27.37
CA ASP A 3 -9.90 -3.34 -28.59
C ASP A 3 -10.83 -4.55 -28.39
N ASN A 4 -11.00 -4.99 -27.14
CA ASN A 4 -11.86 -6.11 -26.77
C ASN A 4 -12.52 -5.88 -25.40
N HIS A 5 -13.43 -6.79 -25.04
CA HIS A 5 -14.21 -6.70 -23.80
C HIS A 5 -13.34 -6.73 -22.53
N ASP A 6 -12.25 -7.50 -22.53
CA ASP A 6 -11.36 -7.61 -21.36
C ASP A 6 -10.57 -6.33 -21.14
N GLN A 7 -10.11 -5.70 -22.22
CA GLN A 7 -9.49 -4.38 -22.15
C GLN A 7 -10.49 -3.31 -21.68
N ASP A 8 -11.74 -3.35 -22.14
CA ASP A 8 -12.80 -2.46 -21.66
C ASP A 8 -13.06 -2.65 -20.16
N ALA A 9 -13.03 -3.89 -19.65
CA ALA A 9 -13.13 -4.17 -18.22
C ALA A 9 -11.92 -3.60 -17.46
N GLY A 10 -10.70 -3.81 -17.95
CA GLY A 10 -9.47 -3.26 -17.37
C GLY A 10 -9.49 -1.74 -17.28
N ILE A 11 -9.91 -1.04 -18.34
CA ILE A 11 -10.05 0.42 -18.35
C ILE A 11 -11.03 0.88 -17.27
N LYS A 12 -12.20 0.21 -17.13
CA LYS A 12 -13.17 0.55 -16.09
C LYS A 12 -12.62 0.37 -14.68
N ILE A 13 -11.81 -0.66 -14.46
CA ILE A 13 -11.13 -0.90 -13.17
C ILE A 13 -10.18 0.26 -12.85
N VAL A 14 -9.35 0.66 -13.82
CA VAL A 14 -8.39 1.77 -13.63
C VAL A 14 -9.12 3.08 -13.37
N LEU A 15 -10.18 3.40 -14.13
CA LEU A 15 -10.98 4.63 -13.91
C LEU A 15 -11.56 4.68 -12.50
N ARG A 16 -12.12 3.57 -12.02
CA ARG A 16 -12.63 3.47 -10.65
C ARG A 16 -11.52 3.59 -9.59
N ALA A 17 -10.34 3.04 -9.86
CA ALA A 17 -9.19 3.13 -8.97
C ALA A 17 -8.65 4.56 -8.85
N MET A 18 -8.75 5.36 -9.92
CA MET A 18 -8.31 6.77 -9.92
C MET A 18 -9.10 7.66 -8.95
N GLU A 19 -10.34 7.30 -8.60
CA GLU A 19 -11.12 8.03 -7.60
C GLU A 19 -10.68 7.73 -6.15
N GLN A 20 -9.99 6.60 -5.91
CA GLN A 20 -9.69 6.13 -4.56
C GLN A 20 -8.84 7.09 -3.73
N PRO A 21 -7.79 7.75 -4.27
CA PRO A 21 -7.00 8.70 -3.48
C PRO A 21 -7.87 9.84 -2.91
N LEU A 22 -8.77 10.40 -3.70
CA LEU A 22 -9.69 11.44 -3.22
C LEU A 22 -10.66 10.88 -2.18
N ARG A 23 -11.21 9.68 -2.39
CA ARG A 23 -12.12 9.05 -1.43
C ARG A 23 -11.45 8.85 -0.07
N GLU A 24 -10.20 8.41 -0.07
CA GLU A 24 -9.41 8.18 1.15
C GLU A 24 -9.13 9.50 1.88
N ILE A 25 -8.76 10.56 1.15
CA ILE A 25 -8.55 11.90 1.72
C ILE A 25 -9.83 12.41 2.39
N VAL A 26 -10.97 12.29 1.70
CA VAL A 26 -12.27 12.74 2.20
C VAL A 26 -12.72 11.93 3.42
N ALA A 27 -12.57 10.60 3.38
CA ALA A 27 -12.88 9.73 4.51
C ALA A 27 -12.03 10.08 5.74
N ASN A 28 -10.73 10.34 5.55
CA ASN A 28 -9.82 10.75 6.62
C ASN A 28 -10.16 12.14 7.19
N ALA A 29 -10.80 13.00 6.40
CA ALA A 29 -11.33 14.28 6.87
C ALA A 29 -12.69 14.16 7.59
N GLY A 30 -13.33 12.99 7.54
CA GLY A 30 -14.63 12.73 8.19
C GLY A 30 -15.85 13.09 7.34
N ASP A 31 -15.64 13.47 6.09
CA ASP A 31 -16.70 13.80 5.12
C ASP A 31 -17.13 12.55 4.33
N GLU A 32 -18.28 12.63 3.64
CA GLU A 32 -18.82 11.50 2.87
C GLU A 32 -18.18 11.39 1.46
N PRO A 33 -17.34 10.38 1.18
CA PRO A 33 -16.54 10.31 -0.04
C PRO A 33 -17.36 10.30 -1.33
N SER A 34 -18.51 9.63 -1.32
CA SER A 34 -19.33 9.47 -2.53
C SER A 34 -19.96 10.79 -2.98
N VAL A 35 -20.32 11.66 -2.03
CA VAL A 35 -20.88 12.98 -2.32
C VAL A 35 -19.81 13.90 -2.91
N VAL A 36 -18.63 13.91 -2.28
CA VAL A 36 -17.52 14.77 -2.73
C VAL A 36 -17.04 14.36 -4.13
N VAL A 37 -16.81 13.07 -4.36
CA VAL A 37 -16.34 12.57 -5.66
C VAL A 37 -17.33 12.89 -6.78
N ASN A 38 -18.63 12.67 -6.56
CA ASN A 38 -19.64 13.01 -7.55
C ASN A 38 -19.62 14.51 -7.89
N LYS A 39 -19.55 15.37 -6.89
CA LYS A 39 -19.51 16.82 -7.10
C LYS A 39 -18.24 17.27 -7.82
N VAL A 40 -17.08 16.69 -7.50
CA VAL A 40 -15.82 16.98 -8.21
C VAL A 40 -15.88 16.53 -9.68
N MET A 41 -16.51 15.39 -9.98
CA MET A 41 -16.69 14.89 -11.35
C MET A 41 -17.59 15.78 -12.23
N GLU A 42 -18.50 16.55 -11.65
CA GLU A 42 -19.32 17.53 -12.37
C GLU A 42 -18.52 18.78 -12.79
N GLY A 43 -17.39 19.03 -12.13
CA GLY A 43 -16.49 20.14 -12.44
C GLY A 43 -15.56 19.89 -13.62
N GLN A 44 -14.76 20.89 -13.96
CA GLN A 44 -13.76 20.82 -15.03
C GLN A 44 -12.47 21.52 -14.59
N GLY A 45 -11.36 21.21 -15.26
CA GLY A 45 -10.07 21.84 -15.00
C GLY A 45 -9.58 21.56 -13.57
N ASN A 46 -9.29 22.62 -12.82
CA ASN A 46 -8.73 22.54 -11.47
C ASN A 46 -9.81 22.46 -10.37
N PHE A 47 -11.09 22.33 -10.72
CA PHE A 47 -12.15 22.24 -9.72
C PHE A 47 -11.96 20.99 -8.84
N GLY A 48 -11.96 21.18 -7.53
CA GLY A 48 -11.78 20.11 -6.57
C GLY A 48 -12.38 20.43 -5.20
N PHE A 49 -12.00 19.61 -4.22
CA PHE A 49 -12.43 19.72 -2.83
C PHE A 49 -11.22 19.86 -1.92
N ASN A 50 -11.21 20.92 -1.10
CA ASN A 50 -10.19 21.15 -0.10
C ASN A 50 -10.60 20.49 1.22
N ALA A 51 -10.05 19.32 1.50
CA ALA A 51 -10.36 18.55 2.71
C ALA A 51 -9.91 19.22 4.02
N ALA A 52 -9.07 20.26 3.98
CA ALA A 52 -8.70 21.00 5.18
C ALA A 52 -9.76 22.04 5.59
N THR A 53 -10.55 22.54 4.63
CA THR A 53 -11.56 23.59 4.86
C THR A 53 -12.99 23.15 4.59
N GLY A 54 -13.20 22.05 3.86
CA GLY A 54 -14.51 21.59 3.43
C GLY A 54 -15.07 22.35 2.22
N GLU A 55 -14.25 23.15 1.53
CA GLU A 55 -14.69 24.01 0.43
C GLU A 55 -14.43 23.40 -0.95
N TYR A 56 -15.27 23.77 -1.92
CA TYR A 56 -15.11 23.40 -3.33
C TYR A 56 -14.69 24.61 -4.14
N GLY A 57 -13.75 24.42 -5.07
CA GLY A 57 -13.30 25.51 -5.94
C GLY A 57 -12.02 25.16 -6.70
N ASP A 58 -11.31 26.18 -7.18
CA ASP A 58 -10.06 25.98 -7.91
C ASP A 58 -8.94 25.59 -6.94
N MET A 59 -8.42 24.37 -7.10
CA MET A 59 -7.38 23.82 -6.22
C MET A 59 -6.05 24.57 -6.32
N VAL A 60 -5.77 25.21 -7.46
CA VAL A 60 -4.56 26.03 -7.65
C VAL A 60 -4.69 27.34 -6.90
N GLU A 61 -5.85 28.01 -6.98
CA GLU A 61 -6.11 29.23 -6.21
C GLU A 61 -6.10 28.96 -4.70
N MET A 62 -6.59 27.78 -4.28
CA MET A 62 -6.53 27.32 -2.89
C MET A 62 -5.13 26.87 -2.43
N GLY A 63 -4.15 26.82 -3.34
CA GLY A 63 -2.77 26.42 -3.04
C GLY A 63 -2.57 24.92 -2.79
N VAL A 64 -3.55 24.09 -3.16
CA VAL A 64 -3.50 22.63 -3.04
C VAL A 64 -3.14 22.02 -4.39
N LEU A 65 -1.83 21.92 -4.66
CA LEU A 65 -1.32 21.45 -5.95
C LEU A 65 -0.26 20.38 -5.77
N ASP A 66 -0.31 19.38 -6.65
CA ASP A 66 0.70 18.32 -6.74
C ASP A 66 1.59 18.53 -7.96
N PRO A 67 2.93 18.37 -7.83
CA PRO A 67 3.80 18.37 -8.99
C PRO A 67 3.43 17.23 -9.95
N THR A 68 3.35 17.52 -11.24
CA THR A 68 2.96 16.54 -12.28
C THR A 68 3.77 15.24 -12.22
N LYS A 69 5.06 15.32 -11.85
CA LYS A 69 5.93 14.14 -11.70
C LYS A 69 5.41 13.20 -10.60
N VAL A 70 4.89 13.73 -9.50
CA VAL A 70 4.43 12.94 -8.35
C VAL A 70 3.23 12.09 -8.76
N THR A 71 2.17 12.73 -9.26
CA THR A 71 0.93 12.04 -9.68
C THR A 71 1.21 11.00 -10.77
N ARG A 72 2.02 11.36 -11.77
CA ARG A 72 2.39 10.43 -12.86
C ARG A 72 3.15 9.22 -12.35
N THR A 73 4.16 9.45 -11.50
CA THR A 73 5.02 8.37 -11.00
C THR A 73 4.25 7.45 -10.06
N ALA A 74 3.36 8.00 -9.23
CA ALA A 74 2.48 7.22 -8.36
C ALA A 74 1.60 6.25 -9.17
N LEU A 75 0.93 6.75 -10.22
CA LEU A 75 0.09 5.92 -11.08
C LEU A 75 0.89 4.84 -11.81
N GLN A 76 2.04 5.19 -12.38
CA GLN A 76 2.89 4.26 -13.11
C GLN A 76 3.41 3.13 -12.20
N ASN A 77 3.88 3.46 -11.00
CA ASN A 77 4.37 2.47 -10.05
C ASN A 77 3.23 1.57 -9.54
N ALA A 78 2.06 2.14 -9.24
CA ALA A 78 0.88 1.38 -8.83
C ALA A 78 0.43 0.40 -9.93
N ALA A 79 0.35 0.86 -11.18
CA ALA A 79 0.03 0.01 -12.32
C ALA A 79 1.08 -1.10 -12.54
N SER A 80 2.36 -0.80 -12.35
CA SER A 80 3.44 -1.78 -12.47
C SER A 80 3.32 -2.90 -11.43
N VAL A 81 3.06 -2.56 -10.17
CA VAL A 81 2.91 -3.56 -9.09
C VAL A 81 1.61 -4.35 -9.29
N ALA A 82 0.51 -3.69 -9.64
CA ALA A 82 -0.76 -4.37 -9.91
C ALA A 82 -0.63 -5.35 -11.08
N GLY A 83 0.05 -4.95 -12.16
CA GLY A 83 0.33 -5.81 -13.30
C GLY A 83 1.14 -7.04 -12.90
N LEU A 84 2.23 -6.86 -12.16
CA LEU A 84 3.05 -7.96 -11.64
C LEU A 84 2.20 -8.94 -10.82
N MET A 85 1.40 -8.43 -9.88
CA MET A 85 0.58 -9.26 -8.99
C MET A 85 -0.50 -10.03 -9.75
N LEU A 86 -1.19 -9.40 -10.71
CA LEU A 86 -2.25 -10.04 -11.48
C LEU A 86 -1.75 -11.16 -12.40
N THR A 87 -0.50 -11.08 -12.86
CA THR A 87 0.12 -12.11 -13.72
C THR A 87 0.94 -13.12 -12.94
N THR A 88 0.94 -13.07 -11.61
CA THR A 88 1.69 -14.00 -10.77
C THR A 88 0.83 -15.21 -10.42
N ASP A 89 1.14 -16.37 -10.97
CA ASP A 89 0.40 -17.62 -10.69
C ASP A 89 0.77 -18.27 -9.35
N CYS A 90 1.99 -18.04 -8.85
CA CYS A 90 2.52 -18.68 -7.63
C CYS A 90 3.50 -17.76 -6.89
N MET A 91 3.41 -17.77 -5.56
CA MET A 91 4.40 -17.17 -4.66
C MET A 91 4.98 -18.27 -3.76
N VAL A 92 6.31 -18.35 -3.69
CA VAL A 92 7.01 -19.29 -2.81
C VAL A 92 7.60 -18.49 -1.65
N GLY A 93 7.25 -18.88 -0.42
CA GLY A 93 7.80 -18.31 0.81
C GLY A 93 8.62 -19.35 1.57
N GLU A 94 9.65 -18.88 2.26
CA GLU A 94 10.40 -19.71 3.21
C GLU A 94 9.62 -19.86 4.52
N LEU A 95 9.75 -21.02 5.17
CA LEU A 95 9.17 -21.23 6.48
C LEU A 95 9.88 -20.35 7.51
N ALA A 96 9.13 -19.83 8.47
CA ALA A 96 9.73 -19.16 9.62
C ALA A 96 10.67 -20.13 10.33
N GLU A 97 11.96 -19.80 10.37
CA GLU A 97 12.92 -20.56 11.15
C GLU A 97 12.61 -20.38 12.63
N ASP A 98 12.50 -21.49 13.37
CA ASP A 98 12.54 -21.48 14.83
C ASP A 98 13.95 -21.08 15.27
N LYS A 99 14.26 -19.78 15.21
CA LYS A 99 15.40 -19.25 15.96
C LYS A 99 15.03 -19.37 17.42
N ALA A 100 15.64 -20.34 18.10
CA ALA A 100 15.58 -20.44 19.55
C ALA A 100 15.85 -19.05 20.12
N ALA A 101 14.89 -18.52 20.88
CA ALA A 101 15.09 -17.33 21.69
C ALA A 101 16.15 -17.67 22.75
N GLY A 102 17.41 -17.54 22.35
CA GLY A 102 18.57 -18.02 23.07
C GLY A 102 19.62 -16.94 23.14
N GLY A 103 19.25 -15.77 23.68
CA GLY A 103 20.21 -14.91 24.33
C GLY A 103 20.73 -15.62 25.57
N MET A 104 21.78 -16.42 25.42
CA MET A 104 22.61 -16.82 26.54
C MET A 104 24.01 -16.25 26.29
N PRO A 105 24.48 -15.30 27.12
CA PRO A 105 25.81 -14.73 26.95
C PRO A 105 26.89 -15.81 27.11
N PRO A 106 27.96 -15.78 26.29
CA PRO A 106 29.06 -16.72 26.41
C PRO A 106 29.79 -16.46 27.73
N GLY A 107 29.63 -17.35 28.71
CA GLY A 107 30.34 -17.22 29.99
C GLY A 107 29.74 -17.90 31.21
N MET A 108 28.62 -18.64 31.10
CA MET A 108 28.19 -19.50 32.22
C MET A 108 28.93 -20.84 32.18
N ASP A 109 30.12 -20.79 32.80
CA ASP A 109 30.93 -21.92 33.22
C ASP A 109 30.09 -22.89 34.06
N MET A 110 29.77 -24.05 33.50
CA MET A 110 29.22 -25.21 34.20
C MET A 110 30.27 -26.33 34.25
N GLY A 111 31.51 -25.99 34.62
CA GLY A 111 32.56 -26.93 35.00
C GLY A 111 32.45 -27.38 36.45
N GLY A 112 31.32 -28.00 36.82
CA GLY A 112 31.05 -28.43 38.19
C GLY A 112 30.26 -29.74 38.27
N MET A 113 30.87 -30.86 37.90
CA MET A 113 30.41 -32.17 38.38
C MET A 113 31.57 -33.17 38.35
N GLY A 114 32.15 -33.41 39.53
CA GLY A 114 33.14 -34.45 39.73
C GLY A 114 32.51 -35.84 39.81
N GLY A 115 33.37 -36.84 39.60
CA GLY A 115 33.27 -38.14 40.26
C GLY A 115 32.66 -39.28 39.44
N MET A 116 33.31 -40.44 39.57
CA MET A 116 32.85 -41.79 39.19
C MET A 116 33.08 -42.14 37.71
N GLY A 117 34.06 -42.94 37.29
CA GLY A 117 34.72 -44.06 37.96
C GLY A 117 34.25 -45.37 37.34
N GLY A 118 35.04 -45.92 36.40
CA GLY A 118 35.13 -47.35 36.05
C GLY A 118 33.95 -47.99 35.30
N MET A 119 34.22 -48.57 34.13
CA MET A 119 34.25 -50.02 33.88
C MET A 119 34.24 -50.26 32.37
N GLY A 120 35.25 -50.98 31.86
CA GLY A 120 35.30 -51.40 30.47
C GLY A 120 34.40 -52.60 30.18
N MET A 121 33.88 -52.64 28.96
CA MET A 121 33.89 -53.73 27.97
C MET A 121 33.23 -53.22 26.70
#